data_AF-A0A2M4DQL2-F1
#
_entry.id   AF-A0A2M4DQL2-F1
#
_cell.length_a   1.000
_cell.length_b   1.000
_cell.length_c   1.000
_cell.angle_alpha   90.00
_cell.angle_beta   90.00
_cell.angle_gamma   90.00
#
_symmetry.space_group_name_H-M   'P 1'
#
loop_
_entity.id
_entity.type
_entity.pdbx_description
1 polymer ?
#
loop_
_entity_poly.entity_id
_entity_poly.type
_entity_poly.pdbx_seq_one_letter_code
_entity_poly.pdbx_strand_id
1 'polypeptide(L)'
;MKVTSVCILVAVLLCSAAVADAIVYCYASTCARCKSIGANYCGYGSLRSKGVSCDGQTAIGSCADCKVRFGRCVQSGILECYL
;
A
#
# COMPACT_ATOMS: atom_id res chain seq x y z
N MET A 1 -13.85 -36.52 -5.65
CA MET A 1 -14.36 -35.27 -6.27
C MET A 1 -14.42 -34.06 -5.32
N LYS A 2 -14.76 -34.22 -4.02
CA LYS A 2 -14.84 -33.09 -3.06
C LYS A 2 -13.48 -32.42 -2.74
N VAL A 3 -12.41 -33.20 -2.62
CA VAL A 3 -11.09 -32.70 -2.18
C VAL A 3 -10.48 -31.76 -3.23
N THR A 4 -10.57 -32.12 -4.51
CA THR A 4 -10.00 -31.35 -5.62
C THR A 4 -10.60 -29.96 -5.74
N SER A 5 -11.93 -29.82 -5.59
CA SER A 5 -12.59 -28.51 -5.61
C SER A 5 -12.18 -27.61 -4.43
N VAL A 6 -11.98 -28.18 -3.24
CA VAL A 6 -11.54 -27.42 -2.06
C VAL A 6 -10.12 -26.89 -2.26
N CYS A 7 -9.21 -27.72 -2.78
CA CYS A 7 -7.83 -27.30 -3.05
C CYS A 7 -7.76 -26.16 -4.09
N ILE A 8 -8.59 -26.20 -5.12
CA ILE A 8 -8.65 -25.12 -6.14
C ILE A 8 -9.15 -23.82 -5.51
N LEU A 9 -10.20 -23.86 -4.68
CA LEU A 9 -10.72 -22.69 -3.97
C LEU A 9 -9.67 -22.05 -3.05
N VAL A 10 -8.93 -22.88 -2.30
CA VAL A 10 -7.86 -22.41 -1.41
C VAL A 10 -6.71 -21.79 -2.21
N ALA A 11 -6.33 -22.40 -3.34
CA ALA A 11 -5.30 -21.85 -4.22
C ALA A 11 -5.71 -20.48 -4.80
N VAL A 12 -6.96 -20.35 -5.25
CA VAL A 12 -7.49 -19.07 -5.75
C VAL A 12 -7.52 -18.01 -4.64
N LEU A 13 -7.93 -18.35 -3.42
CA LEU A 13 -7.94 -17.44 -2.27
C LEU A 13 -6.53 -16.97 -1.89
N LEU A 14 -5.55 -17.89 -1.84
CA LEU A 14 -4.16 -17.58 -1.52
C LEU A 14 -3.50 -16.72 -2.60
N CYS A 15 -3.73 -17.04 -3.88
CA CYS A 15 -3.26 -16.20 -4.98
C CYS A 15 -3.91 -14.81 -4.91
N SER A 16 -5.21 -14.71 -4.64
CA SER A 16 -5.93 -13.44 -4.52
C SER A 16 -5.41 -12.57 -3.39
N ALA A 17 -5.06 -13.18 -2.25
CA ALA A 17 -4.47 -12.48 -1.12
C ALA A 17 -3.05 -11.96 -1.45
N ALA A 18 -2.26 -12.72 -2.22
CA ALA A 18 -0.92 -12.31 -2.63
C ALA A 18 -0.88 -11.20 -3.68
N VAL A 19 -1.92 -11.07 -4.54
CA VAL A 19 -2.08 -9.91 -5.44
C VAL A 19 -2.79 -8.71 -4.80
N ALA A 20 -3.34 -8.86 -3.59
CA ALA A 20 -4.04 -7.77 -2.90
C ALA A 20 -3.08 -6.75 -2.29
N ASP A 21 -1.83 -7.13 -2.02
CA ASP A 21 -0.77 -6.19 -1.63
C ASP A 21 -0.25 -5.48 -2.89
N ALA A 22 -1.03 -4.52 -3.39
CA ALA A 22 -0.50 -3.56 -4.36
C ALA A 22 0.76 -2.93 -3.77
N ILE A 23 1.88 -2.95 -4.51
CA ILE A 23 3.09 -2.25 -4.09
C ILE A 23 2.75 -0.75 -4.12
N VAL A 24 2.59 -0.17 -2.93
CA VAL A 24 2.26 1.24 -2.74
C VAL A 24 3.38 1.88 -1.94
N TYR A 25 4.02 2.88 -2.53
CA TYR A 25 4.94 3.76 -1.83
C TYR A 25 4.18 5.01 -1.35
N CYS A 26 4.02 5.13 -0.04
CA CYS A 26 3.47 6.34 0.56
C CYS A 26 4.59 7.17 1.19
N TYR A 27 4.53 8.49 1.04
CA TYR A 27 5.41 9.43 1.72
C TYR A 27 4.57 10.39 2.54
N ALA A 28 5.03 10.75 3.73
CA ALA A 28 4.37 11.69 4.61
C ALA A 28 5.34 12.72 5.18
N SER A 29 4.86 13.92 5.47
CA SER A 29 5.67 14.99 6.09
C SER A 29 6.27 14.61 7.46
N THR A 30 5.62 13.73 8.23
CA THR A 30 6.08 13.31 9.57
C THR A 30 5.82 11.84 9.85
N CYS A 31 6.56 11.28 10.81
CA CYS A 31 6.39 9.92 11.28
C CYS A 31 5.03 9.72 11.98
N ALA A 32 4.51 10.74 12.66
CA ALA A 32 3.16 10.72 13.23
C ALA A 32 2.08 10.64 12.13
N ARG A 33 2.24 11.40 11.04
CA ARG A 33 1.33 11.33 9.89
C ARG A 33 1.37 9.97 9.22
N CYS A 34 2.57 9.42 9.02
CA CYS A 34 2.79 8.04 8.55
C CYS A 34 2.07 7.00 9.41
N LYS A 35 2.21 7.05 10.74
CA LYS A 35 1.47 6.12 11.62
C LYS A 35 -0.05 6.33 11.57
N SER A 36 -0.51 7.57 11.47
CA SER A 36 -1.95 7.90 11.45
C SER A 36 -2.70 7.31 10.26
N ILE A 37 -2.00 6.98 9.17
CA ILE A 37 -2.58 6.35 7.99
C ILE A 37 -2.51 4.82 8.02
N GLY A 38 -2.06 4.21 9.14
CA GLY A 38 -2.01 2.75 9.34
C GLY A 38 -0.68 2.08 8.98
N ALA A 39 0.43 2.83 9.04
CA ALA A 39 1.72 2.33 8.57
C ALA A 39 2.36 1.44 9.62
N ASN A 40 2.79 0.24 9.22
CA ASN A 40 3.54 -0.64 10.11
C ASN A 40 4.97 -0.14 10.33
N TYR A 41 5.58 0.46 9.31
CA TYR A 41 6.92 1.02 9.37
C TYR A 41 6.95 2.44 8.80
N CYS A 42 7.69 3.32 9.48
CA CYS A 42 7.93 4.69 9.04
C CYS A 42 9.45 4.88 8.94
N GLY A 43 10.00 4.71 7.74
CA GLY A 43 11.41 4.90 7.45
C GLY A 43 11.70 6.30 6.92
N TYR A 44 12.95 6.74 6.96
CA TYR A 44 13.34 7.91 6.18
C TYR A 44 13.47 7.49 4.71
N GLY A 45 12.66 8.08 3.83
CA GLY A 45 12.71 7.77 2.40
C GLY A 45 13.93 8.40 1.74
N SER A 46 14.63 7.65 0.89
CA SER A 46 15.80 8.12 0.16
C SER A 46 15.41 8.80 -1.16
N LEU A 47 14.81 9.98 -1.06
CA LEU A 47 14.85 11.00 -2.11
C LEU A 47 14.76 12.32 -1.35
N ARG A 48 15.87 13.06 -1.31
CA ARG A 48 16.21 14.26 -0.51
C ARG A 48 15.14 15.36 -0.29
N SER A 49 13.92 15.22 -0.80
CA SER A 49 12.88 16.24 -0.88
C SER A 49 11.47 15.79 -0.46
N LYS A 50 11.24 14.52 -0.09
CA LYS A 50 9.86 13.96 0.01
C LYS A 50 9.33 13.58 1.40
N GLY A 51 10.16 13.43 2.43
CA GLY A 51 9.72 13.15 3.81
C GLY A 51 9.90 11.71 4.29
N VAL A 52 9.01 11.24 5.16
CA VAL A 52 9.00 9.90 5.78
C VAL A 52 8.33 8.89 4.84
N SER A 53 8.99 7.77 4.55
CA SER A 53 8.44 6.65 3.78
C SER A 53 7.52 5.80 4.65
N CYS A 54 6.37 5.43 4.11
CA CYS A 54 5.33 4.57 4.68
C CYS A 54 5.14 3.39 3.70
N ASP A 55 6.15 2.53 3.61
CA ASP A 55 6.16 1.42 2.64
C ASP A 55 5.17 0.32 3.07
N GLY A 56 4.43 -0.26 2.12
CA GLY A 56 3.50 -1.36 2.40
C GLY A 56 2.22 -0.91 3.10
N GLN A 57 1.75 0.30 2.78
CA GLN A 57 0.59 0.91 3.41
C GLN A 57 -0.73 0.25 3.00
N THR A 58 -1.41 -0.43 3.93
CA THR A 58 -2.66 -1.16 3.62
C THR A 58 -3.89 -0.27 3.43
N ALA A 59 -3.88 0.96 3.97
CA ALA A 59 -5.03 1.87 3.91
C ALA A 59 -5.01 2.85 2.73
N ILE A 60 -4.01 2.76 1.84
CA ILE A 60 -3.94 3.50 0.58
C ILE A 60 -3.68 2.48 -0.51
N GLY A 61 -4.72 1.99 -1.16
CA GLY A 61 -4.61 1.04 -2.27
C GLY A 61 -4.77 1.69 -3.64
N SER A 62 -5.21 2.95 -3.68
CA SER A 62 -5.56 3.67 -4.91
C SER A 62 -5.25 5.15 -4.84
N CYS A 63 -5.25 5.80 -6.02
CA CYS A 63 -5.11 7.26 -6.08
C CYS A 63 -6.31 7.99 -5.46
N ALA A 64 -7.49 7.36 -5.43
CA ALA A 64 -8.66 7.91 -4.76
C ALA A 64 -8.43 7.99 -3.24
N ASP A 65 -7.93 6.91 -2.63
CA ASP A 65 -7.61 6.87 -1.20
C ASP A 65 -6.56 7.93 -0.83
N CYS A 66 -5.54 8.07 -1.68
CA CYS A 66 -4.51 9.09 -1.51
C CYS A 66 -5.09 10.52 -1.51
N LYS A 67 -5.99 10.82 -2.47
CA LYS A 67 -6.63 12.14 -2.59
C LYS A 67 -7.58 12.44 -1.43
N VAL A 68 -8.31 11.45 -0.92
CA VAL A 68 -9.18 11.59 0.27
C VAL A 68 -8.37 12.01 1.51
N ARG A 69 -7.09 11.63 1.57
CA ARG A 69 -6.16 12.02 2.63
C ARG A 69 -5.39 13.32 2.33
N PHE A 70 -5.84 14.06 1.31
CA PHE A 70 -5.25 15.31 0.79
C PHE A 70 -3.86 15.13 0.16
N GLY A 71 -3.51 13.91 -0.25
CA GLY A 71 -2.25 13.62 -0.91
C GLY A 71 -2.25 13.83 -2.42
N ARG A 72 -1.05 13.90 -2.99
CA ARG A 72 -0.82 13.82 -4.44
C ARG A 72 -0.55 12.39 -4.84
N CYS A 73 -1.15 11.93 -5.93
CA CYS A 73 -0.92 10.58 -6.45
C CYS A 73 -0.20 10.58 -7.79
N VAL A 74 0.70 9.62 -7.98
CA VAL A 74 1.33 9.26 -9.26
C VAL A 74 1.16 7.76 -9.46
N GLN A 75 0.62 7.35 -10.61
CA GLN A 75 0.42 5.94 -10.95
C GLN A 75 1.20 5.62 -12.23
N SER A 76 2.39 5.03 -12.08
CA SER A 76 3.28 4.66 -13.20
C SER A 76 3.93 3.30 -12.93
N GLY A 77 3.18 2.22 -13.12
CA GLY A 77 3.60 0.84 -12.83
C GLY A 77 3.57 0.48 -11.34
N ILE A 78 3.91 1.44 -10.48
CA ILE A 78 3.77 1.39 -9.02
C ILE A 78 2.91 2.60 -8.60
N LEU A 79 2.12 2.47 -7.53
CA LEU A 79 1.37 3.58 -6.98
C LEU A 79 2.22 4.34 -5.97
N GLU A 80 2.37 5.64 -6.20
CA GLU A 80 3.05 6.55 -5.28
C GLU A 80 2.07 7.59 -4.73
N CYS A 81 1.98 7.70 -3.41
CA CYS A 81 1.17 8.69 -2.71
C CYS A 81 2.04 9.62 -1.87
N TYR A 82 1.80 10.93 -1.96
CA TYR A 82 2.57 11.97 -1.27
C TYR A 82 1.63 12.79 -0.37
N LEU A 83 1.73 12.64 0.94
CA LEU A 83 0.86 13.19 1.99
C LEU A 83 1.49 14.33 2.81
#